data_AF-A0AB32VK10-F1
#
_entry.id   AF-A0AB32VK10-F1
#
_cell.length_a   1.000
_cell.length_b   1.000
_cell.length_c   1.000
_cell.angle_alpha   90.00
_cell.angle_beta   90.00
_cell.angle_gamma   90.00
#
_symmetry.space_group_name_H-M   'P 1'
#
loop_
_entity.id
_entity.type
_entity.pdbx_description
1 polymer ?
#
loop_
_entity_poly.entity_id
_entity_poly.type
_entity_poly.pdbx_seq_one_letter_code
_entity_poly.pdbx_strand_id
1 'polypeptide(L)'
;MASHSTLLFSPPNLSPKFSSLFHYSLQSLTFQTKKPSSLSLTNTRKRRQLSVSVVSASHSLQALILDCDGVILESEHLHRQAYNDAFSHFNVRCPPSSQPLNWEPEFYDVLQNRIGGGKPKMRWYFKEHGWPSSTIFETPPEGDAERAKLIDTLQDWKTERYKEIIKSGTVEPRPGVLRLMDEAKAAGRKLAVCSAATKSSVILCLENLIGMERFQGLDCFLAGDDVKEKKPDPSIYLTAAKRLGVSEKDCLVVEDSVIGLQAATKAGMPCVITYTSSTADQDFKGSIAIYPDLSNVRLSDLELLLQNVAAAN
;
A
#
# COMPACT_ATOMS: atom_id res chain seq x y z
N MET A 1 19.21 48.49 1.36
CA MET A 1 18.79 48.07 0.00
C MET A 1 20.00 47.43 -0.66
N ALA A 2 20.01 46.11 -0.75
CA ALA A 2 21.04 45.35 -1.46
C ALA A 2 20.37 44.10 -2.03
N SER A 3 20.67 43.85 -3.29
CA SER A 3 19.78 43.22 -4.27
C SER A 3 19.86 41.70 -4.23
N HIS A 4 18.68 41.07 -4.27
CA HIS A 4 18.50 39.64 -4.47
C HIS A 4 19.07 39.19 -5.82
N SER A 5 19.83 38.10 -5.83
CA SER A 5 20.16 37.33 -7.03
C SER A 5 19.84 35.86 -6.77
N THR A 6 18.62 35.48 -7.11
CA THR A 6 18.12 34.11 -7.05
C THR A 6 18.57 33.39 -8.32
N LEU A 7 19.56 32.51 -8.21
CA LEU A 7 19.94 31.59 -9.28
C LEU A 7 18.95 30.41 -9.28
N LEU A 8 17.99 30.47 -10.19
CA LEU A 8 17.09 29.36 -10.52
C LEU A 8 17.85 28.34 -11.36
N PHE A 9 18.11 27.15 -10.81
CA PHE A 9 18.53 26.00 -11.60
C PHE A 9 17.30 25.30 -12.17
N SER A 10 17.19 25.28 -13.51
CA SER A 10 16.19 24.51 -14.24
C SER A 10 16.57 23.02 -14.31
N PRO A 11 15.60 22.08 -14.20
CA PRO A 11 15.87 20.66 -14.44
C PRO A 11 16.01 20.35 -15.93
N PRO A 12 16.76 19.29 -16.32
CA PRO A 12 16.95 18.93 -17.72
C PRO A 12 15.70 18.30 -18.36
N ASN A 13 15.45 18.68 -19.61
CA ASN A 13 14.36 18.25 -20.48
C ASN A 13 14.29 16.71 -20.68
N LEU A 14 13.12 16.13 -20.40
CA LEU A 14 12.67 14.83 -20.90
C LEU A 14 11.88 15.04 -22.20
N SER A 15 12.28 14.36 -23.28
CA SER A 15 11.57 14.40 -24.56
C SER A 15 10.63 13.20 -24.70
N PRO A 16 9.35 13.38 -25.09
CA PRO A 16 8.47 12.28 -25.45
C PRO A 16 8.46 12.10 -26.98
N LYS A 17 8.83 10.93 -27.47
CA LYS A 17 8.52 10.50 -28.84
C LYS A 17 7.20 9.73 -28.82
N PHE A 18 6.11 10.41 -29.18
CA PHE A 18 4.89 9.79 -29.67
C PHE A 18 5.01 9.61 -31.18
N SER A 19 4.75 8.39 -31.68
CA SER A 19 4.32 8.18 -33.06
C SER A 19 3.09 7.29 -33.06
N SER A 20 2.03 7.86 -33.63
CA SER A 20 0.74 7.27 -33.99
C SER A 20 0.87 5.97 -34.77
N LEU A 21 -0.18 5.15 -34.69
CA LEU A 21 -1.07 4.77 -35.80
C LEU A 21 -1.92 3.58 -35.34
N PHE A 22 -3.24 3.66 -35.45
CA PHE A 22 -4.12 2.62 -36.00
C PHE A 22 -5.56 3.15 -35.98
N HIS A 23 -6.04 3.52 -37.18
CA HIS A 23 -7.46 3.65 -37.48
C HIS A 23 -8.05 2.25 -37.61
N TYR A 24 -9.13 1.95 -36.87
CA TYR A 24 -10.01 0.83 -37.20
C TYR A 24 -11.40 1.35 -37.59
N SER A 25 -11.79 0.94 -38.79
CA SER A 25 -13.07 1.19 -39.45
C SER A 25 -14.17 0.35 -38.80
N LEU A 26 -15.28 1.01 -38.47
CA LEU A 26 -16.54 0.37 -38.06
C LEU A 26 -17.31 -0.06 -39.32
N GLN A 27 -17.64 -1.35 -39.41
CA GLN A 27 -18.73 -1.82 -40.26
C GLN A 27 -19.70 -2.66 -39.44
N SER A 28 -20.92 -2.13 -39.33
CA SER A 28 -22.10 -2.82 -38.82
C SER A 28 -22.57 -3.86 -39.82
N LEU A 29 -22.90 -5.06 -39.36
CA LEU A 29 -23.76 -5.99 -40.10
C LEU A 29 -24.85 -6.54 -39.18
N THR A 30 -26.07 -6.28 -39.64
CA THR A 30 -27.37 -6.50 -39.03
C THR A 30 -27.78 -7.97 -38.95
N PHE A 31 -28.54 -8.26 -37.90
CA PHE A 31 -29.27 -9.50 -37.63
C PHE A 31 -30.19 -9.94 -38.77
N GLN A 32 -30.25 -11.26 -39.00
CA GLN A 32 -31.46 -11.91 -39.51
C GLN A 32 -31.76 -13.18 -38.71
N THR A 33 -32.93 -13.17 -38.08
CA THR A 33 -33.57 -14.27 -37.36
C THR A 33 -34.32 -15.19 -38.32
N LYS A 34 -34.14 -16.51 -38.20
CA LYS A 34 -35.11 -17.50 -38.69
C LYS A 34 -35.28 -18.65 -37.69
N LYS A 35 -36.50 -18.78 -37.19
CA LYS A 35 -37.18 -20.00 -36.69
C LYS A 35 -38.53 -20.04 -37.46
N PRO A 36 -39.34 -21.13 -37.45
CA PRO A 36 -39.25 -22.37 -36.67
C PRO A 36 -39.53 -23.65 -37.50
N SER A 37 -39.41 -24.83 -36.89
CA SER A 37 -40.39 -25.90 -37.11
C SER A 37 -40.44 -26.86 -35.92
N SER A 38 -41.66 -27.04 -35.42
CA SER A 38 -42.06 -27.90 -34.33
C SER A 38 -42.41 -29.29 -34.85
N LEU A 39 -41.86 -30.34 -34.24
CA LEU A 39 -42.43 -31.68 -34.32
C LEU A 39 -42.54 -32.26 -32.91
N SER A 40 -43.79 -32.48 -32.52
CA SER A 40 -44.25 -33.14 -31.31
C SER A 40 -44.07 -34.64 -31.46
N LEU A 41 -43.31 -35.26 -30.56
CA LEU A 41 -43.38 -36.70 -30.27
C LEU A 41 -43.40 -36.89 -28.77
N THR A 42 -44.57 -37.25 -28.26
CA THR A 42 -44.82 -37.74 -26.90
C THR A 42 -44.01 -39.01 -26.67
N ASN A 43 -43.10 -38.99 -25.69
CA ASN A 43 -42.46 -40.20 -25.20
C ASN A 43 -42.40 -40.18 -23.68
N THR A 44 -43.26 -40.98 -23.06
CA THR A 44 -43.34 -41.23 -21.63
C THR A 44 -42.13 -42.06 -21.18
N ARG A 45 -41.15 -41.41 -20.56
CA ARG A 45 -40.13 -42.08 -19.74
C ARG A 45 -40.10 -41.46 -18.35
N LYS A 46 -40.46 -42.26 -17.33
CA LYS A 46 -40.22 -41.98 -15.91
C LYS A 46 -38.72 -41.73 -15.72
N ARG A 47 -38.33 -40.46 -15.65
CA ARG A 47 -36.97 -40.03 -15.36
C ARG A 47 -36.86 -39.92 -13.83
N ARG A 48 -36.13 -40.86 -13.22
CA ARG A 48 -35.65 -40.69 -11.83
C ARG A 48 -34.85 -39.39 -11.79
N GLN A 49 -35.37 -38.40 -11.08
CA GLN A 49 -34.72 -37.12 -10.87
C GLN A 49 -33.57 -37.36 -9.88
N LEU A 50 -32.37 -37.62 -10.41
CA LEU A 50 -31.15 -37.42 -9.65
C LEU A 50 -31.02 -35.91 -9.45
N SER A 51 -31.36 -35.45 -8.25
CA SER A 51 -31.01 -34.11 -7.80
C SER A 51 -29.48 -34.06 -7.69
N VAL A 52 -28.84 -33.70 -8.79
CA VAL A 52 -27.47 -33.19 -8.73
C VAL A 52 -27.59 -31.82 -8.08
N SER A 53 -27.30 -31.76 -6.79
CA SER A 53 -27.02 -30.49 -6.12
C SER A 53 -25.80 -29.92 -6.81
N VAL A 54 -26.02 -29.04 -7.79
CA VAL A 54 -24.98 -28.17 -8.29
C VAL A 54 -24.71 -27.21 -7.15
N VAL A 55 -23.79 -27.58 -6.26
CA VAL A 55 -23.14 -26.61 -5.39
C VAL A 55 -22.29 -25.79 -6.35
N SER A 56 -22.91 -24.77 -6.95
CA SER A 56 -22.16 -23.62 -7.43
C SER A 56 -21.55 -23.05 -6.16
N ALA A 57 -20.29 -23.39 -5.90
CA ALA A 57 -19.51 -22.70 -4.90
C ALA A 57 -19.43 -21.26 -5.37
N SER A 58 -20.35 -20.44 -4.88
CA SER A 58 -20.24 -18.99 -4.98
C SER A 58 -18.90 -18.65 -4.35
N HIS A 59 -17.94 -18.21 -5.16
CA HIS A 59 -16.72 -17.58 -4.68
C HIS A 59 -17.13 -16.29 -3.99
N SER A 60 -17.40 -16.41 -2.69
CA SER A 60 -17.78 -15.30 -1.84
C SER A 60 -16.55 -14.86 -1.06
N LEU A 61 -16.37 -13.55 -0.95
CA LEU A 61 -15.30 -12.98 -0.13
C LEU A 61 -15.41 -13.54 1.29
N GLN A 62 -14.39 -14.22 1.78
CA GLN A 62 -14.33 -14.73 3.15
C GLN A 62 -13.43 -13.88 4.03
N ALA A 63 -12.39 -13.27 3.46
CA ALA A 63 -11.45 -12.44 4.20
C ALA A 63 -11.06 -11.17 3.45
N LEU A 64 -11.13 -10.04 4.15
CA LEU A 64 -10.53 -8.77 3.72
C LEU A 64 -9.20 -8.60 4.43
N ILE A 65 -8.12 -8.42 3.67
CA ILE A 65 -6.77 -8.23 4.20
C ILE A 65 -6.29 -6.85 3.78
N LEU A 66 -5.96 -6.00 4.75
CA LEU A 66 -5.51 -4.63 4.51
C LEU A 66 -4.00 -4.54 4.73
N ASP A 67 -3.27 -3.82 3.88
CA ASP A 67 -1.98 -3.28 4.31
C ASP A 67 -2.18 -2.24 5.43
N CYS A 68 -1.12 -1.91 6.16
CA CYS A 68 -1.13 -0.82 7.12
C CYS A 68 -0.68 0.49 6.47
N ASP A 69 0.61 0.59 6.15
CA ASP A 69 1.23 1.77 5.57
C ASP A 69 0.68 2.02 4.17
N GLY A 70 0.30 3.25 3.88
CA GLY A 70 -0.32 3.62 2.62
C GLY A 70 -1.78 3.16 2.45
N VAL A 71 -2.31 2.24 3.27
CA VAL A 71 -3.73 1.81 3.18
C VAL A 71 -4.55 2.26 4.38
N ILE A 72 -4.18 1.90 5.62
CA ILE A 72 -4.87 2.36 6.83
C ILE A 72 -4.51 3.81 7.13
N LEU A 73 -3.26 4.20 6.89
CA LEU A 73 -2.76 5.55 7.11
C LEU A 73 -1.82 5.99 5.99
N GLU A 74 -1.80 7.29 5.72
CA GLU A 74 -0.75 7.89 4.89
C GLU A 74 0.51 8.10 5.74
N SER A 75 1.47 7.16 5.72
CA SER A 75 2.60 7.18 6.69
C SER A 75 3.85 7.92 6.20
N GLU A 76 4.05 8.08 4.88
CA GLU A 76 5.31 8.63 4.36
C GLU A 76 5.51 10.10 4.74
N HIS A 77 4.46 10.91 4.69
CA HIS A 77 4.55 12.31 5.13
C HIS A 77 4.86 12.44 6.62
N LEU A 78 4.34 11.52 7.45
CA LEU A 78 4.59 11.48 8.90
C LEU A 78 6.04 11.08 9.19
N HIS A 79 6.58 10.12 8.43
CA HIS A 79 7.98 9.75 8.52
C HIS A 79 8.90 10.89 8.10
N ARG A 80 8.58 11.61 7.01
CA ARG A 80 9.30 12.80 6.56
C ARG A 80 9.27 13.90 7.61
N GLN A 81 8.11 14.18 8.19
CA GLN A 81 7.99 15.12 9.31
C GLN A 81 8.91 14.71 10.47
N ALA A 82 8.88 13.45 10.89
CA ALA A 82 9.72 12.99 11.99
C ALA A 82 11.23 13.09 11.69
N TYR A 83 11.66 12.92 10.43
CA TYR A 83 13.04 13.19 10.01
C TYR A 83 13.39 14.67 10.14
N ASN A 84 12.54 15.55 9.59
CA ASN A 84 12.77 16.99 9.62
C ASN A 84 12.75 17.55 11.05
N ASP A 85 11.88 17.02 11.90
CA ASP A 85 11.84 17.33 13.33
C ASP A 85 13.16 16.91 14.01
N ALA A 86 13.72 15.74 13.67
CA ALA A 86 15.00 15.28 14.21
C ALA A 86 16.16 16.16 13.75
N PHE A 87 16.19 16.50 12.46
CA PHE A 87 17.21 17.39 11.89
C PHE A 87 17.15 18.78 12.52
N SER A 88 15.94 19.30 12.76
CA SER A 88 15.74 20.58 13.44
C SER A 88 16.18 20.50 14.91
N HIS A 89 15.77 19.46 15.64
CA HIS A 89 16.11 19.24 17.05
C HIS A 89 17.62 19.19 17.29
N PHE A 90 18.35 18.44 16.47
CA PHE A 90 19.81 18.34 16.56
C PHE A 90 20.55 19.39 15.74
N ASN A 91 19.83 20.33 15.12
CA ASN A 91 20.38 21.40 14.29
C ASN A 91 21.40 20.85 13.26
N VAL A 92 21.00 19.79 12.55
CA VAL A 92 21.79 19.07 11.56
C VAL A 92 21.97 19.95 10.32
N ARG A 93 23.19 20.40 10.04
CA ARG A 93 23.49 21.32 8.92
C ARG A 93 24.49 20.68 7.95
N CYS A 94 24.05 20.48 6.71
CA CYS A 94 24.90 20.01 5.61
C CYS A 94 25.49 21.20 4.84
N PRO A 95 26.80 21.18 4.51
CA PRO A 95 27.41 22.21 3.66
C PRO A 95 26.71 22.33 2.29
N PRO A 96 26.64 23.54 1.68
CA PRO A 96 27.06 24.83 2.23
C PRO A 96 25.98 25.51 3.10
N SER A 97 24.86 24.83 3.38
CA SER A 97 23.75 25.42 4.14
C SER A 97 24.10 25.60 5.62
N SER A 98 23.70 26.75 6.18
CA SER A 98 23.74 27.02 7.62
C SER A 98 22.41 26.73 8.32
N GLN A 99 21.37 26.36 7.56
CA GLN A 99 20.06 26.02 8.11
C GLN A 99 19.95 24.51 8.40
N PRO A 100 19.13 24.11 9.38
CA PRO A 100 18.82 22.71 9.60
C PRO A 100 18.32 22.04 8.32
N LEU A 101 18.78 20.82 8.09
CA LEU A 101 18.37 19.99 6.97
C LEU A 101 16.86 19.79 6.99
N ASN A 102 16.23 19.96 5.83
CA ASN A 102 14.83 19.68 5.61
C ASN A 102 14.69 18.92 4.28
N TRP A 103 14.02 17.78 4.33
CA TRP A 103 13.65 17.04 3.14
C TRP A 103 12.23 17.43 2.71
N GLU A 104 12.15 18.08 1.55
CA GLU A 104 10.91 18.39 0.87
C GLU A 104 10.19 17.12 0.40
N PRO A 105 8.85 17.14 0.21
CA PRO A 105 8.06 15.97 -0.17
C PRO A 105 8.63 15.24 -1.40
N GLU A 106 8.89 15.95 -2.48
CA GLU A 106 9.31 15.37 -3.75
C GLU A 106 10.67 14.68 -3.64
N PHE A 107 11.56 15.24 -2.81
CA PHE A 107 12.86 14.64 -2.55
C PHE A 107 12.75 13.40 -1.66
N TYR A 108 11.90 13.45 -0.64
CA TYR A 108 11.70 12.32 0.26
C TYR A 108 11.07 11.12 -0.47
N ASP A 109 10.17 11.35 -1.43
CA ASP A 109 9.61 10.27 -2.26
C ASP A 109 10.70 9.55 -3.06
N VAL A 110 11.70 10.27 -3.57
CA VAL A 110 12.86 9.67 -4.24
C VAL A 110 13.67 8.81 -3.26
N LEU A 111 13.93 9.32 -2.05
CA LEU A 111 14.66 8.58 -1.01
C LEU A 111 13.93 7.31 -0.59
N GLN A 112 12.61 7.40 -0.37
CA GLN A 112 11.77 6.28 0.01
C GLN A 112 11.78 5.19 -1.07
N ASN A 113 11.56 5.58 -2.33
CA ASN A 113 11.40 4.62 -3.41
C ASN A 113 12.71 4.01 -3.92
N ARG A 114 13.86 4.70 -3.79
CA ARG A 114 15.14 4.22 -4.34
C ARG A 114 16.10 3.64 -3.31
N ILE A 115 16.12 4.20 -2.10
CA ILE A 115 17.07 3.81 -1.06
C ILE A 115 16.38 2.93 -0.02
N GLY A 116 15.21 3.35 0.44
CA GLY A 116 14.47 2.67 1.51
C GLY A 116 15.22 2.64 2.84
N GLY A 117 14.55 2.16 3.89
CA GLY A 117 15.10 2.06 5.24
C GLY A 117 15.43 3.42 5.88
N GLY A 118 15.54 3.45 7.22
CA GLY A 118 15.78 4.73 7.90
C GLY A 118 17.24 5.18 7.88
N LYS A 119 18.13 4.36 8.43
CA LYS A 119 19.58 4.61 8.46
C LYS A 119 20.20 4.68 7.06
N PRO A 120 19.83 3.82 6.08
CA PRO A 120 20.39 3.89 4.73
C PRO A 120 20.11 5.23 4.01
N LYS A 121 18.91 5.81 4.14
CA LYS A 121 18.59 7.14 3.57
C LYS A 121 19.53 8.22 4.06
N MET A 122 19.72 8.34 5.38
CA MET A 122 20.60 9.35 5.95
C MET A 122 22.07 9.11 5.56
N ARG A 123 22.54 7.85 5.57
CA ARG A 123 23.90 7.52 5.14
C ARG A 123 24.15 7.88 3.68
N TRP A 124 23.23 7.53 2.80
CA TRP A 124 23.30 7.89 1.39
C TRP A 124 23.31 9.41 1.24
N TYR A 125 22.37 10.11 1.88
CA TYR A 125 22.26 11.57 1.80
C TYR A 125 23.55 12.27 2.25
N PHE A 126 24.09 11.95 3.43
CA PHE A 126 25.32 12.59 3.93
C PHE A 126 26.56 12.22 3.13
N LYS A 127 26.58 11.05 2.48
CA LYS A 127 27.65 10.68 1.56
C LYS A 127 27.63 11.53 0.29
N GLU A 128 26.45 11.77 -0.28
CA GLU A 128 26.30 12.53 -1.53
C GLU A 128 26.38 14.05 -1.32
N HIS A 129 25.91 14.55 -0.16
CA HIS A 129 25.77 15.98 0.12
C HIS A 129 26.72 16.52 1.19
N GLY A 130 27.59 15.67 1.74
CA GLY A 130 28.53 16.01 2.80
C GLY A 130 27.98 15.73 4.20
N TRP A 131 28.87 15.23 5.06
CA TRP A 131 28.54 14.95 6.45
C TRP A 131 28.24 16.24 7.22
N PRO A 132 27.20 16.25 8.07
CA PRO A 132 26.73 17.48 8.70
C PRO A 132 27.46 17.80 10.01
N SER A 133 27.46 19.08 10.36
CA SER A 133 27.58 19.50 11.77
C SER A 133 26.22 19.40 12.46
N SER A 134 26.21 19.30 13.79
CA SER A 134 24.99 19.19 14.61
C SER A 134 25.29 19.58 16.07
N THR A 135 24.28 19.53 16.93
CA THR A 135 24.49 19.58 18.39
C THR A 135 25.11 18.30 18.95
N ILE A 136 25.14 17.20 18.18
CA ILE A 136 25.80 15.93 18.55
C ILE A 136 27.30 16.01 18.26
N PHE A 137 27.66 16.58 17.11
CA PHE A 137 29.04 16.80 16.66
C PHE A 137 29.18 18.20 16.07
N GLU A 138 29.97 19.06 16.72
CA GLU A 138 30.15 20.47 16.32
C GLU A 138 30.76 20.60 14.91
N THR A 139 31.66 19.69 14.56
CA THR A 139 32.23 19.56 13.22
C THR A 139 31.73 18.28 12.53
N PRO A 140 31.71 18.22 11.18
CA PRO A 140 31.39 17.00 10.47
C PRO A 140 32.21 15.78 10.93
N PRO A 141 31.58 14.62 11.20
CA PRO A 141 32.30 13.44 11.67
C PRO A 141 33.21 12.85 10.57
N GLU A 142 34.47 12.60 10.92
CA GLU A 142 35.48 12.09 9.98
C GLU A 142 35.53 10.56 9.98
N GLY A 143 35.35 9.94 11.16
CA GLY A 143 35.47 8.49 11.34
C GLY A 143 34.14 7.72 11.25
N ASP A 144 34.22 6.46 10.83
CA ASP A 144 33.04 5.60 10.67
C ASP A 144 32.26 5.37 11.97
N ALA A 145 32.95 5.31 13.11
CA ALA A 145 32.30 5.17 14.42
C ALA A 145 31.46 6.40 14.80
N GLU A 146 31.98 7.61 14.53
CA GLU A 146 31.26 8.86 14.79
C GLU A 146 30.07 9.04 13.85
N ARG A 147 30.27 8.71 12.56
CA ARG A 147 29.22 8.68 11.54
C ARG A 147 28.10 7.72 11.91
N ALA A 148 28.44 6.51 12.38
CA ALA A 148 27.48 5.55 12.87
C ALA A 148 26.70 6.08 14.08
N LYS A 149 27.41 6.65 15.06
CA LYS A 149 26.79 7.26 16.26
C LYS A 149 25.82 8.38 15.91
N LEU A 150 26.17 9.27 14.98
CA LEU A 150 25.29 10.33 14.49
C LEU A 150 24.02 9.73 13.88
N ILE A 151 24.16 8.81 12.93
CA ILE A 151 23.04 8.17 12.25
C ILE A 151 22.12 7.44 13.23
N ASP A 152 22.69 6.72 14.19
CA ASP A 152 21.92 5.97 15.18
C ASP A 152 21.15 6.93 16.09
N THR A 153 21.79 7.99 16.59
CA THR A 153 21.14 9.00 17.44
C THR A 153 19.97 9.68 16.72
N LEU A 154 20.17 10.09 15.45
CA LEU A 154 19.11 10.70 14.64
C LEU A 154 17.96 9.71 14.38
N GLN A 155 18.28 8.46 14.06
CA GLN A 155 17.28 7.44 13.78
C GLN A 155 16.45 7.11 15.02
N ASP A 156 17.07 6.99 16.19
CA ASP A 156 16.40 6.65 17.43
C ASP A 156 15.45 7.78 17.85
N TRP A 157 15.92 9.03 17.81
CA TRP A 157 15.06 10.18 18.10
C TRP A 157 13.92 10.33 17.09
N LYS A 158 14.20 10.19 15.78
CA LYS A 158 13.16 10.18 14.74
C LYS A 158 12.12 9.10 14.99
N THR A 159 12.54 7.94 15.49
CA THR A 159 11.65 6.82 15.81
C THR A 159 10.73 7.19 16.96
N GLU A 160 11.24 7.76 18.05
CA GLU A 160 10.39 8.24 19.16
C GLU A 160 9.46 9.37 18.71
N ARG A 161 9.96 10.31 17.91
CA ARG A 161 9.15 11.40 17.37
C ARG A 161 7.99 10.90 16.51
N TYR A 162 8.24 9.90 15.65
CA TYR A 162 7.17 9.27 14.89
C TYR A 162 6.11 8.65 15.81
N LYS A 163 6.53 8.01 16.91
CA LYS A 163 5.57 7.46 17.88
C LYS A 163 4.72 8.54 18.53
N GLU A 164 5.30 9.69 18.87
CA GLU A 164 4.56 10.83 19.40
C GLU A 164 3.54 11.38 18.39
N ILE A 165 3.92 11.47 17.11
CA ILE A 165 3.01 11.90 16.04
C ILE A 165 1.82 10.96 15.92
N ILE A 166 2.03 9.64 15.95
CA ILE A 166 0.92 8.67 15.91
C ILE A 166 0.03 8.76 17.16
N LYS A 167 0.63 9.01 18.34
CA LYS A 167 -0.11 9.12 19.61
C LYS A 167 -0.76 10.48 19.85
N SER A 168 -0.53 11.48 18.99
CA SER A 168 -1.09 12.82 19.18
C SER A 168 -2.61 12.87 19.02
N GLY A 169 -3.20 11.88 18.36
CA GLY A 169 -4.60 11.86 17.95
C GLY A 169 -4.91 12.75 16.75
N THR A 170 -3.91 13.37 16.11
CA THR A 170 -4.08 14.22 14.92
C THR A 170 -3.95 13.44 13.60
N VAL A 171 -3.47 12.20 13.66
CA VAL A 171 -3.34 11.34 12.48
C VAL A 171 -4.67 10.62 12.26
N GLU A 172 -5.24 10.79 11.07
CA GLU A 172 -6.51 10.18 10.70
C GLU A 172 -6.27 8.93 9.83
N PRO A 173 -7.11 7.88 9.98
CA PRO A 173 -7.15 6.79 9.01
C PRO A 173 -7.52 7.30 7.62
N ARG A 174 -7.03 6.63 6.58
CA ARG A 174 -7.40 6.98 5.20
C ARG A 174 -8.91 6.87 4.99
N PRO A 175 -9.49 7.73 4.14
CA PRO A 175 -10.93 7.77 3.92
C PRO A 175 -11.53 6.40 3.55
N GLY A 176 -12.60 6.01 4.26
CA GLY A 176 -13.36 4.79 3.98
C GLY A 176 -12.81 3.51 4.62
N VAL A 177 -11.57 3.48 5.12
CA VAL A 177 -10.96 2.27 5.71
C VAL A 177 -11.77 1.76 6.89
N LEU A 178 -12.03 2.60 7.90
CA LEU A 178 -12.76 2.18 9.10
C LEU A 178 -14.16 1.66 8.76
N ARG A 179 -14.84 2.33 7.82
CA ARG A 179 -16.17 1.91 7.35
C ARG A 179 -16.09 0.51 6.72
N LEU A 180 -15.12 0.25 5.85
CA LEU A 180 -14.95 -1.07 5.22
C LEU A 180 -14.64 -2.15 6.24
N MET A 181 -13.84 -1.85 7.28
CA MET A 181 -13.59 -2.78 8.38
C MET A 181 -14.89 -3.15 9.10
N ASP A 182 -15.73 -2.15 9.40
CA ASP A 182 -17.02 -2.35 10.08
C ASP A 182 -18.01 -3.11 9.20
N GLU A 183 -18.12 -2.77 7.92
CA GLU A 183 -18.94 -3.48 6.93
C GLU A 183 -18.51 -4.95 6.82
N ALA A 184 -17.21 -5.22 6.68
CA ALA A 184 -16.65 -6.57 6.61
C ALA A 184 -17.01 -7.38 7.86
N LYS A 185 -16.83 -6.80 9.06
CA LYS A 185 -17.14 -7.49 10.31
C LYS A 185 -18.64 -7.76 10.46
N ALA A 186 -19.49 -6.78 10.12
CA ALA A 186 -20.94 -6.91 10.17
C ALA A 186 -21.47 -7.99 9.21
N ALA A 187 -20.82 -8.16 8.06
CA ALA A 187 -21.11 -9.22 7.09
C ALA A 187 -20.49 -10.59 7.46
N GLY A 188 -19.85 -10.71 8.62
CA GLY A 188 -19.22 -11.95 9.09
C GLY A 188 -17.95 -12.32 8.32
N ARG A 189 -17.32 -11.38 7.63
CA ARG A 189 -16.04 -11.58 6.94
C ARG A 189 -14.89 -11.52 7.94
N LYS A 190 -13.87 -12.32 7.67
CA LYS A 190 -12.60 -12.26 8.40
C LYS A 190 -11.86 -10.99 8.05
N LEU A 191 -11.24 -10.38 9.04
CA LEU A 191 -10.47 -9.16 8.85
C LEU A 191 -9.03 -9.33 9.32
N ALA A 192 -8.08 -8.98 8.47
CA ALA A 192 -6.67 -9.00 8.81
C ALA A 192 -5.91 -7.77 8.35
N VAL A 193 -4.81 -7.49 9.04
CA VAL A 193 -3.83 -6.45 8.64
C VAL A 193 -2.47 -7.09 8.41
N CYS A 194 -1.82 -6.78 7.29
CA CYS A 194 -0.52 -7.35 6.88
C CYS A 194 0.44 -6.26 6.42
N SER A 195 1.45 -5.94 7.23
CA SER A 195 2.44 -4.90 6.94
C SER A 195 3.88 -5.43 6.93
N ALA A 196 4.75 -4.80 6.15
CA ALA A 196 6.19 -5.05 6.14
C ALA A 196 6.95 -4.33 7.28
N ALA A 197 6.27 -3.46 8.03
CA ALA A 197 6.82 -2.72 9.16
C ALA A 197 7.07 -3.63 10.37
N THR A 198 7.82 -3.13 11.36
CA THR A 198 8.07 -3.90 12.60
C THR A 198 6.79 -4.09 13.38
N LYS A 199 6.72 -5.17 14.17
CA LYS A 199 5.52 -5.49 14.97
C LYS A 199 5.12 -4.36 15.92
N SER A 200 6.10 -3.72 16.54
CA SER A 200 5.88 -2.58 17.42
C SER A 200 5.28 -1.37 16.70
N SER A 201 5.67 -1.12 15.44
CA SER A 201 5.11 -0.04 14.63
C SER A 201 3.68 -0.34 14.22
N VAL A 202 3.39 -1.57 13.80
CA VAL A 202 2.03 -1.99 13.42
C VAL A 202 1.08 -1.90 14.61
N ILE A 203 1.45 -2.43 15.77
CA ILE A 203 0.63 -2.34 16.98
C ILE A 203 0.32 -0.89 17.33
N LEU A 204 1.35 -0.03 17.31
CA LEU A 204 1.17 1.39 17.60
C LEU A 204 0.17 2.05 16.65
N CYS A 205 0.31 1.83 15.34
CA CYS A 205 -0.63 2.39 14.36
C CYS A 205 -2.05 1.85 14.59
N LEU A 206 -2.22 0.55 14.80
CA LEU A 206 -3.55 -0.05 14.97
C LEU A 206 -4.23 0.45 16.25
N GLU A 207 -3.52 0.48 17.38
CA GLU A 207 -4.10 0.95 18.66
C GLU A 207 -4.60 2.40 18.58
N ASN A 208 -3.89 3.27 17.86
CA ASN A 208 -4.18 4.70 17.85
C ASN A 208 -5.08 5.13 16.68
N LEU A 209 -5.07 4.42 15.55
CA LEU A 209 -5.78 4.85 14.34
C LEU A 209 -7.13 4.16 14.15
N ILE A 210 -7.21 2.84 14.34
CA ILE A 210 -8.47 2.11 14.18
C ILE A 210 -9.25 2.00 15.50
N GLY A 211 -8.58 2.27 16.62
CA GLY A 211 -9.11 2.17 17.98
C GLY A 211 -9.07 0.75 18.54
N MET A 212 -9.06 0.64 19.87
CA MET A 212 -8.87 -0.62 20.58
C MET A 212 -9.94 -1.68 20.26
N GLU A 213 -11.20 -1.25 20.08
CA GLU A 213 -12.30 -2.17 19.75
C GLU A 213 -12.07 -2.85 18.39
N ARG A 214 -11.75 -2.09 17.33
CA ARG A 214 -11.45 -2.67 16.01
C ARG A 214 -10.19 -3.49 16.02
N PHE A 215 -9.17 -3.05 16.76
CA PHE A 215 -7.92 -3.79 16.88
C PHE A 215 -8.13 -5.18 17.51
N GLN A 216 -8.88 -5.24 18.62
CA GLN A 216 -9.28 -6.51 19.24
C GLN A 216 -10.25 -7.33 18.36
N GLY A 217 -10.99 -6.65 17.48
CA GLY A 217 -11.90 -7.27 16.50
C GLY A 217 -11.22 -7.89 15.29
N LEU A 218 -9.91 -7.64 15.06
CA LEU A 218 -9.16 -8.29 13.98
C LEU A 218 -9.03 -9.80 14.22
N ASP A 219 -9.26 -10.59 13.19
CA ASP A 219 -9.06 -12.05 13.25
C ASP A 219 -7.57 -12.42 13.24
N CYS A 220 -6.73 -11.63 12.56
CA CYS A 220 -5.28 -11.63 12.79
C CYS A 220 -4.61 -10.33 12.33
N PHE A 221 -3.38 -10.09 12.79
CA PHE A 221 -2.46 -9.16 12.14
C PHE A 221 -1.08 -9.80 11.99
N LEU A 222 -0.37 -9.41 10.94
CA LEU A 222 1.00 -9.83 10.65
C LEU A 222 1.85 -8.60 10.37
N ALA A 223 3.03 -8.58 10.97
CA ALA A 223 4.06 -7.59 10.74
C ALA A 223 5.26 -8.22 10.02
N GLY A 224 6.20 -7.37 9.60
CA GLY A 224 7.40 -7.80 8.86
C GLY A 224 8.30 -8.74 9.65
N ASP A 225 8.22 -8.74 10.98
CA ASP A 225 8.98 -9.64 11.86
C ASP A 225 8.30 -11.01 12.04
N ASP A 226 7.03 -11.17 11.61
CA ASP A 226 6.30 -12.44 11.68
C ASP A 226 6.59 -13.34 10.45
N VAL A 227 7.34 -12.84 9.45
CA VAL A 227 7.74 -13.58 8.25
C VAL A 227 9.23 -13.43 7.96
N LYS A 228 9.82 -14.47 7.36
CA LYS A 228 11.25 -14.46 6.99
C LYS A 228 11.51 -13.57 5.77
N GLU A 229 10.73 -13.78 4.72
CA GLU A 229 10.85 -13.02 3.47
C GLU A 229 9.77 -11.94 3.43
N LYS A 230 10.15 -10.71 3.05
CA LYS A 230 9.24 -9.56 2.99
C LYS A 230 8.64 -9.40 1.60
N LYS A 231 7.57 -8.61 1.47
CA LYS A 231 6.99 -8.21 0.17
C LYS A 231 8.13 -7.77 -0.78
N PRO A 232 8.22 -8.25 -2.04
CA PRO A 232 7.17 -8.85 -2.84
C PRO A 232 7.05 -10.38 -2.71
N ASP A 233 7.65 -11.00 -1.69
CA ASP A 233 7.39 -12.39 -1.35
C ASP A 233 5.95 -12.57 -0.81
N PRO A 234 5.23 -13.64 -1.20
CA PRO A 234 3.84 -13.85 -0.80
C PRO A 234 3.67 -14.35 0.65
N SER A 235 4.74 -14.65 1.38
CA SER A 235 4.70 -15.34 2.67
C SER A 235 3.77 -14.68 3.70
N ILE A 236 3.71 -13.34 3.73
CA ILE A 236 2.85 -12.62 4.68
C ILE A 236 1.36 -12.89 4.39
N TYR A 237 0.96 -12.88 3.13
CA TYR A 237 -0.42 -13.13 2.73
C TYR A 237 -0.80 -14.61 2.86
N LEU A 238 0.07 -15.53 2.44
CA LEU A 238 -0.14 -16.96 2.64
C LEU A 238 -0.28 -17.32 4.13
N THR A 239 0.54 -16.69 4.98
CA THR A 239 0.45 -16.88 6.43
C THR A 239 -0.87 -16.32 6.99
N ALA A 240 -1.35 -15.18 6.47
CA ALA A 240 -2.62 -14.61 6.86
C ALA A 240 -3.78 -15.56 6.53
N ALA A 241 -3.91 -16.01 5.27
CA ALA A 241 -4.95 -16.94 4.85
C ALA A 241 -4.96 -18.22 5.70
N LYS A 242 -3.77 -18.78 5.96
CA LYS A 242 -3.61 -19.95 6.84
C LYS A 242 -4.10 -19.69 8.26
N ARG A 243 -3.79 -18.54 8.87
CA ARG A 243 -4.26 -18.17 10.22
C ARG A 243 -5.76 -17.92 10.27
N LEU A 244 -6.30 -17.34 9.20
CA LEU A 244 -7.73 -17.07 9.06
C LEU A 244 -8.55 -18.34 8.74
N GLY A 245 -7.90 -19.39 8.25
CA GLY A 245 -8.56 -20.66 7.89
C GLY A 245 -9.38 -20.55 6.60
N VAL A 246 -8.98 -19.68 5.67
CA VAL A 246 -9.69 -19.41 4.42
C VAL A 246 -8.80 -19.73 3.21
N SER A 247 -9.40 -19.97 2.04
CA SER A 247 -8.63 -20.11 0.80
C SER A 247 -8.14 -18.75 0.31
N GLU A 248 -6.97 -18.74 -0.33
CA GLU A 248 -6.38 -17.57 -0.96
C GLU A 248 -7.30 -16.95 -2.02
N LYS A 249 -8.06 -17.78 -2.75
CA LYS A 249 -9.02 -17.33 -3.77
C LYS A 249 -10.23 -16.60 -3.20
N ASP A 250 -10.53 -16.83 -1.92
CA ASP A 250 -11.64 -16.20 -1.20
C ASP A 250 -11.15 -15.03 -0.32
N CYS A 251 -9.86 -14.68 -0.44
CA CYS A 251 -9.28 -13.47 0.16
C CYS A 251 -9.30 -12.33 -0.86
N LEU A 252 -9.49 -11.10 -0.37
CA LEU A 252 -9.20 -9.89 -1.14
C LEU A 252 -8.22 -9.02 -0.37
N VAL A 253 -7.14 -8.65 -1.03
CA VAL A 253 -6.10 -7.79 -0.47
C VAL A 253 -6.32 -6.35 -0.91
N VAL A 254 -6.21 -5.39 0.02
CA VAL A 254 -6.15 -3.96 -0.27
C VAL A 254 -4.74 -3.46 -0.02
N GLU A 255 -4.14 -2.88 -1.05
CA GLU A 255 -2.73 -2.46 -1.09
C GLU A 255 -2.58 -1.07 -1.69
N ASP A 256 -1.42 -0.44 -1.51
CA ASP A 256 -1.12 0.87 -2.09
C ASP A 256 0.05 0.83 -3.10
N SER A 257 0.85 -0.25 -3.08
CA SER A 257 2.13 -0.33 -3.78
C SER A 257 2.24 -1.54 -4.72
N VAL A 258 3.10 -1.43 -5.75
CA VAL A 258 3.38 -2.52 -6.69
C VAL A 258 4.06 -3.71 -6.01
N ILE A 259 4.88 -3.45 -4.99
CA ILE A 259 5.56 -4.50 -4.20
C ILE A 259 4.53 -5.32 -3.42
N GLY A 260 3.54 -4.65 -2.85
CA GLY A 260 2.39 -5.25 -2.22
C GLY A 260 1.50 -6.04 -3.17
N LEU A 261 1.15 -5.44 -4.31
CA LEU A 261 0.41 -6.09 -5.39
C LEU A 261 1.08 -7.38 -5.85
N GLN A 262 2.39 -7.35 -6.05
CA GLN A 262 3.16 -8.53 -6.44
C GLN A 262 3.10 -9.63 -5.39
N ALA A 263 3.20 -9.28 -4.10
CA ALA A 263 3.06 -10.25 -3.02
C ALA A 263 1.67 -10.88 -3.00
N ALA A 264 0.60 -10.08 -3.11
CA ALA A 264 -0.78 -10.58 -3.15
C ALA A 264 -1.04 -11.48 -4.37
N THR A 265 -0.58 -11.06 -5.55
CA THR A 265 -0.71 -11.81 -6.80
C THR A 265 0.02 -13.14 -6.74
N LYS A 266 1.26 -13.17 -6.22
CA LYS A 266 2.03 -14.41 -6.02
C LYS A 266 1.40 -15.33 -4.97
N ALA A 267 0.66 -14.78 -4.02
CA ALA A 267 -0.13 -15.56 -3.06
C ALA A 267 -1.42 -16.13 -3.69
N GLY A 268 -1.73 -15.81 -4.95
CA GLY A 268 -2.96 -16.21 -5.61
C GLY A 268 -4.19 -15.45 -5.11
N MET A 269 -3.99 -14.27 -4.51
CA MET A 269 -5.06 -13.45 -3.94
C MET A 269 -5.38 -12.26 -4.87
N PRO A 270 -6.66 -12.07 -5.22
CA PRO A 270 -7.13 -10.85 -5.88
C PRO A 270 -6.81 -9.60 -5.05
N CYS A 271 -6.35 -8.54 -5.71
CA CYS A 271 -5.83 -7.36 -5.04
C CYS A 271 -6.41 -6.08 -5.63
N VAL A 272 -6.93 -5.22 -4.76
CA VAL A 272 -7.38 -3.86 -5.07
C VAL A 272 -6.31 -2.88 -4.62
N ILE A 273 -6.05 -1.87 -5.45
CA ILE A 273 -5.13 -0.79 -5.13
C ILE A 273 -5.89 0.44 -4.65
N THR A 274 -5.44 1.02 -3.54
CA THR A 274 -5.71 2.41 -3.16
C THR A 274 -4.39 3.16 -3.02
N TYR A 275 -3.97 3.85 -4.08
CA TYR A 275 -2.63 4.47 -4.13
C TYR A 275 -2.52 5.70 -3.21
N THR A 276 -1.29 6.06 -2.88
CA THR A 276 -0.91 7.32 -2.22
C THR A 276 -0.29 8.27 -3.24
N SER A 277 0.01 9.51 -2.86
CA SER A 277 0.79 10.40 -3.74
C SER A 277 2.14 9.81 -4.13
N SER A 278 2.77 9.05 -3.22
CA SER A 278 4.09 8.43 -3.43
C SER A 278 4.08 7.20 -4.35
N THR A 279 2.90 6.58 -4.54
CA THR A 279 2.73 5.37 -5.35
C THR A 279 1.85 5.58 -6.59
N ALA A 280 1.31 6.78 -6.80
CA ALA A 280 0.37 7.10 -7.88
C ALA A 280 0.89 6.77 -9.29
N ASP A 281 2.20 6.91 -9.52
CA ASP A 281 2.85 6.68 -10.82
C ASP A 281 3.34 5.23 -11.02
N GLN A 282 3.05 4.31 -10.09
CA GLN A 282 3.46 2.91 -10.22
C GLN A 282 2.55 2.13 -11.19
N ASP A 283 3.12 1.11 -11.85
CA ASP A 283 2.35 0.22 -12.72
C ASP A 283 1.61 -0.86 -11.90
N PHE A 284 0.32 -0.65 -11.72
CA PHE A 284 -0.56 -1.57 -10.98
C PHE A 284 -1.18 -2.67 -11.85
N LYS A 285 -0.56 -3.03 -12.97
CA LYS A 285 -0.99 -4.16 -13.80
C LYS A 285 -1.08 -5.44 -12.97
N GLY A 286 -2.26 -6.07 -13.02
CA GLY A 286 -2.58 -7.29 -12.25
C GLY A 286 -3.48 -7.03 -11.04
N SER A 287 -3.67 -5.77 -10.64
CA SER A 287 -4.76 -5.41 -9.73
C SER A 287 -6.12 -5.60 -10.40
N ILE A 288 -7.14 -5.89 -9.60
CA ILE A 288 -8.51 -6.12 -10.10
C ILE A 288 -9.32 -4.81 -10.13
N ALA A 289 -8.88 -3.81 -9.37
CA ALA A 289 -9.40 -2.45 -9.37
C ALA A 289 -8.36 -1.50 -8.76
N ILE A 290 -8.45 -0.22 -9.14
CA ILE A 290 -7.60 0.86 -8.64
C ILE A 290 -8.52 2.01 -8.23
N TYR A 291 -8.34 2.52 -7.03
CA TYR A 291 -9.07 3.65 -6.47
C TYR A 291 -8.09 4.71 -5.93
N PRO A 292 -8.44 6.00 -5.95
CA PRO A 292 -7.66 7.03 -5.26
C PRO A 292 -7.70 6.85 -3.74
N ASP A 293 -8.87 6.51 -3.20
CA ASP A 293 -9.12 6.21 -1.79
C ASP A 293 -10.34 5.28 -1.68
N LEU A 294 -10.70 4.89 -0.46
CA LEU A 294 -11.82 3.99 -0.20
C LEU A 294 -13.12 4.72 0.17
N SER A 295 -13.21 6.05 0.04
CA SER A 295 -14.40 6.84 0.43
C SER A 295 -15.68 6.33 -0.21
N ASN A 296 -15.61 5.98 -1.49
CA ASN A 296 -16.74 5.57 -2.32
C ASN A 296 -16.75 4.06 -2.62
N VAL A 297 -15.92 3.27 -1.94
CA VAL A 297 -15.86 1.81 -2.10
C VAL A 297 -16.60 1.15 -0.95
N ARG A 298 -17.58 0.30 -1.25
CA ARG A 298 -18.33 -0.51 -0.28
C ARG A 298 -17.87 -1.96 -0.33
N LEU A 299 -18.12 -2.70 0.75
CA LEU A 299 -17.86 -4.13 0.79
C LEU A 299 -18.53 -4.87 -0.38
N SER A 300 -19.76 -4.49 -0.72
CA SER A 300 -20.50 -5.08 -1.85
C SER A 300 -19.81 -4.89 -3.20
N ASP A 301 -19.10 -3.77 -3.38
CA ASP A 301 -18.33 -3.53 -4.61
C ASP A 301 -17.14 -4.48 -4.69
N LEU A 302 -16.45 -4.70 -3.57
CA LEU A 302 -15.33 -5.64 -3.44
C LEU A 302 -15.77 -7.10 -3.65
N GLU A 303 -16.93 -7.47 -3.09
CA GLU A 303 -17.54 -8.79 -3.28
C GLU A 303 -17.89 -9.04 -4.76
N LEU A 304 -18.46 -8.04 -5.43
CA LEU A 304 -18.79 -8.11 -6.86
C LEU A 304 -17.53 -8.22 -7.72
N LEU A 305 -16.47 -7.47 -7.42
CA LEU A 305 -15.18 -7.56 -8.11
C LEU A 305 -14.60 -8.98 -7.99
N LEU A 306 -14.62 -9.56 -6.79
CA LEU A 306 -14.10 -10.91 -6.56
C LEU A 306 -14.88 -11.97 -7.35
N GLN A 307 -16.21 -11.85 -7.39
CA GLN A 307 -17.06 -12.74 -8.18
C GLN A 307 -16.75 -12.67 -9.68
N ASN A 308 -16.51 -11.47 -10.21
CA ASN A 308 -16.16 -11.29 -11.62
C ASN A 308 -14.81 -11.92 -11.96
N VAL A 309 -13.83 -11.82 -11.07
CA VAL A 309 -12.52 -12.48 -11.23
C VAL A 309 -12.67 -13.99 -11.21
N ALA A 310 -13.49 -14.53 -10.30
CA ALA A 310 -13.74 -15.97 -10.23
C ALA A 310 -14.47 -16.50 -11.47
N ALA A 311 -15.36 -15.70 -12.07
CA ALA A 311 -16.07 -16.07 -13.30
C ALA A 311 -15.21 -16.02 -14.57
N ALA A 312 -14.08 -15.29 -14.53
CA ALA A 312 -13.18 -15.13 -15.67
C ALA A 312 -12.07 -16.20 -15.76
N ASN A 313 -11.89 -17.01 -14.72
CA ASN A 313 -10.88 -18.08 -14.61
C ASN A 313 -11.50 -19.47 -14.73
#